data_AF-A0A937REL3-F1
#
_entry.id   AF-A0A937REL3-F1
#
_cell.length_a   1.000
_cell.length_b   1.000
_cell.length_c   1.000
_cell.angle_alpha   90.00
_cell.angle_beta   90.00
_cell.angle_gamma   90.00
#
_symmetry.space_group_name_H-M   'P 1'
#
loop_
_entity.id
_entity.type
_entity.pdbx_description
1 polymer ?
#
loop_
_entity_poly.entity_id
_entity_poly.type
_entity_poly.pdbx_seq_one_letter_code
_entity_poly.pdbx_strand_id
1 'polypeptide(L)'
;MAGYPGFAVILERLMGRREIGMGELSERMRIPEDELLTTLREPPPSPAFLRRLAPVLGLRTADLFAIADVPVPNELAVLDVRASRHVLGVVWPAVQLSSSRRGELRRRVATLPQRDRVQPAPLPQPFEQYPSGPGAVLMQMLANRNLKRSDAARVFALLTPMYLSATVYASIGHGRKDLTVDLLAGFAAVLGVHLGDLAAVAGLEPLDEELLPDQKPMDIAELIWDLRRLTVDQVLEIRREAESLMEYD
;
A
#
# COMPACT_ATOMS: atom_id res chain seq x y z
N MET A 1 2.71 22.27 -16.80
CA MET A 1 2.83 21.10 -15.93
C MET A 1 2.64 19.88 -16.80
N ALA A 2 3.67 19.05 -16.97
CA ALA A 2 3.47 17.74 -17.58
C ALA A 2 2.53 16.95 -16.66
N GLY A 3 1.48 16.34 -17.21
CA GLY A 3 0.55 15.52 -16.43
C GLY A 3 1.29 14.33 -15.78
N TYR A 4 0.68 13.74 -14.75
CA TYR A 4 1.17 12.49 -14.18
C TYR A 4 1.33 11.45 -15.30
N PRO A 5 2.49 10.77 -15.41
CA PRO A 5 2.75 9.89 -16.53
C PRO A 5 1.75 8.73 -16.56
N GLY A 6 1.42 8.26 -17.77
CA GLY A 6 0.56 7.10 -17.94
C GLY A 6 1.19 5.83 -17.35
N PHE A 7 0.35 4.84 -17.07
CA PHE A 7 0.74 3.58 -16.42
C PHE A 7 1.92 2.87 -17.09
N ALA A 8 2.02 2.88 -18.43
CA ALA A 8 3.13 2.26 -19.16
C ALA A 8 4.50 2.83 -18.78
N VAL A 9 4.60 4.16 -18.60
CA VAL A 9 5.84 4.83 -18.20
C VAL A 9 6.21 4.49 -16.76
N ILE A 10 5.21 4.40 -15.87
CA ILE A 10 5.45 3.99 -14.47
C ILE A 10 5.92 2.53 -14.41
N LEU A 11 5.30 1.66 -15.21
CA LEU A 11 5.70 0.26 -15.30
C LEU A 11 7.12 0.12 -15.83
N GLU A 12 7.49 0.86 -16.87
CA GLU A 12 8.86 0.88 -17.41
C GLU A 12 9.89 1.29 -16.34
N ARG A 13 9.59 2.33 -15.54
CA ARG A 13 10.45 2.75 -14.43
C ARG A 13 10.59 1.66 -13.36
N LEU A 14 9.48 1.02 -12.99
CA LEU A 14 9.48 -0.08 -12.02
C LEU A 14 10.27 -1.29 -12.52
N MET A 15 10.09 -1.65 -13.79
CA MET A 15 10.82 -2.73 -14.46
C MET A 15 12.31 -2.43 -14.53
N GLY A 16 12.68 -1.22 -14.96
CA GLY A 16 14.07 -0.77 -15.00
C GLY A 16 14.72 -0.80 -13.62
N ARG A 17 14.01 -0.38 -12.57
CA ARG A 17 14.51 -0.46 -11.19
C ARG A 17 14.75 -1.88 -10.70
N ARG A 18 13.99 -2.84 -11.20
CA ARG A 18 14.04 -4.25 -10.80
C ARG A 18 14.83 -5.13 -11.77
N GLU A 19 15.40 -4.51 -12.80
CA GLU A 19 16.12 -5.19 -13.88
C GLU A 19 15.28 -6.27 -14.59
N ILE A 20 13.96 -6.09 -14.63
CA ILE A 20 13.03 -7.00 -15.31
C ILE A 20 12.87 -6.54 -16.75
N GLY A 21 13.32 -7.36 -17.70
CA GLY A 21 13.14 -7.10 -19.13
C GLY A 21 11.70 -7.35 -19.60
N MET A 22 11.31 -6.75 -20.74
CA MET A 22 9.99 -6.97 -21.34
C MET A 22 9.76 -8.44 -21.73
N GLY A 23 10.79 -9.12 -22.26
CA GLY A 23 10.72 -10.55 -22.59
C GLY A 23 10.50 -11.43 -21.36
N GLU A 24 11.16 -11.12 -20.24
CA GLU A 24 10.95 -11.82 -18.98
C GLU A 24 9.55 -11.57 -18.42
N LEU A 25 9.05 -10.33 -18.51
CA LEU A 25 7.69 -10.00 -18.09
C LEU A 25 6.65 -10.77 -18.91
N SER A 26 6.82 -10.80 -20.24
CA SER A 26 6.03 -11.57 -21.20
C SER A 26 5.99 -13.06 -20.83
N GLU A 27 7.16 -13.67 -20.57
CA GLU A 27 7.27 -15.07 -20.16
C GLU A 27 6.53 -15.35 -18.85
N ARG A 28 6.78 -14.54 -17.81
CA ARG A 28 6.14 -14.68 -16.50
C ARG A 28 4.63 -14.48 -16.57
N MET A 29 4.17 -13.55 -17.41
CA MET A 29 2.74 -13.31 -17.61
C MET A 29 2.09 -14.34 -18.53
N ARG A 30 2.86 -15.08 -19.33
CA ARG A 30 2.38 -15.95 -20.41
C ARG A 30 1.50 -15.18 -21.39
N ILE A 31 2.00 -14.04 -21.85
CA ILE A 31 1.37 -13.17 -22.86
C ILE A 31 2.48 -12.83 -23.87
N PRO A 32 2.28 -13.02 -25.19
CA PRO A 32 3.23 -12.57 -26.21
C PRO A 32 3.65 -11.11 -26.02
N GLU A 33 4.91 -10.79 -26.31
CA GLU A 33 5.46 -9.45 -26.06
C GLU A 33 4.74 -8.36 -26.86
N ASP A 34 4.31 -8.66 -28.09
CA ASP A 34 3.53 -7.75 -28.94
C ASP A 34 2.12 -7.49 -28.38
N GLU A 35 1.45 -8.53 -27.85
CA GLU A 35 0.16 -8.40 -27.16
C GLU A 35 0.31 -7.60 -25.86
N LEU A 36 1.39 -7.82 -25.12
CA LEU A 36 1.72 -7.07 -23.89
C LEU A 36 1.96 -5.58 -24.20
N LEU A 37 2.75 -5.27 -25.21
CA LEU A 37 3.00 -3.89 -25.66
C LEU A 37 1.72 -3.21 -26.14
N THR A 38 0.86 -3.94 -26.86
CA THR A 38 -0.45 -3.44 -27.30
C THR A 38 -1.32 -3.10 -26.09
N THR A 39 -1.41 -4.00 -25.11
CA THR A 39 -2.18 -3.79 -23.89
C THR A 39 -1.70 -2.58 -23.08
N LEU A 40 -0.39 -2.35 -23.02
CA LEU A 40 0.19 -1.20 -22.30
C LEU A 40 -0.08 0.15 -23.00
N ARG A 41 -0.32 0.13 -24.32
CA ARG A 41 -0.65 1.33 -25.12
C ARG A 41 -2.11 1.73 -25.05
N GLU A 42 -2.99 0.88 -24.51
CA GLU A 42 -4.43 1.13 -24.38
C GLU A 42 -4.80 1.53 -22.93
N PRO A 43 -4.74 2.83 -22.58
CA PRO A 43 -5.19 3.29 -21.27
C PRO A 43 -6.74 3.39 -21.21
N PRO A 44 -7.36 3.08 -20.05
CA PRO A 44 -6.76 2.51 -18.85
C PRO A 44 -6.54 0.98 -18.96
N PRO A 45 -5.52 0.42 -18.29
CA PRO A 45 -5.28 -1.02 -18.28
C PRO A 45 -6.47 -1.79 -17.68
N SER A 46 -6.79 -2.94 -18.26
CA SER A 46 -7.94 -3.73 -17.81
C SER A 46 -7.72 -4.33 -16.40
N PRO A 47 -8.79 -4.47 -15.58
CA PRO A 47 -8.68 -5.10 -14.26
C PRO A 47 -8.11 -6.52 -14.29
N ALA A 48 -8.43 -7.31 -15.32
CA ALA A 48 -7.91 -8.66 -15.50
C ALA A 48 -6.40 -8.66 -15.74
N PHE A 49 -5.91 -7.71 -16.55
CA PHE A 49 -4.49 -7.52 -16.79
C PHE A 49 -3.75 -7.14 -15.49
N LEU A 50 -4.25 -6.16 -14.73
CA LEU A 50 -3.64 -5.74 -13.48
C LEU A 50 -3.60 -6.87 -12.42
N ARG A 51 -4.65 -7.70 -12.35
CA ARG A 51 -4.65 -8.87 -11.44
C ARG A 51 -3.56 -9.88 -11.79
N ARG A 52 -3.27 -10.09 -13.07
CA ARG A 52 -2.19 -10.98 -13.54
C ARG A 52 -0.81 -10.37 -13.35
N LEU A 53 -0.67 -9.06 -13.58
CA LEU A 53 0.60 -8.34 -13.50
C LEU A 53 1.09 -8.16 -12.06
N ALA A 54 0.20 -7.87 -11.12
CA ALA A 54 0.54 -7.60 -9.72
C ALA A 54 1.46 -8.65 -9.07
N PRO A 55 1.15 -9.97 -9.09
CA PRO A 55 2.03 -10.98 -8.51
C PRO A 55 3.36 -11.12 -9.24
N VAL A 56 3.42 -10.86 -10.55
CA VAL A 56 4.67 -10.89 -11.33
C VAL A 56 5.61 -9.77 -10.88
N LEU A 57 5.03 -8.61 -10.56
CA LEU A 57 5.75 -7.50 -9.95
C LEU A 57 5.87 -7.62 -8.43
N GLY A 58 5.46 -8.72 -7.78
CA GLY A 58 5.48 -8.82 -6.32
C GLY A 58 4.76 -7.68 -5.60
N LEU A 59 3.80 -7.01 -6.27
CA LEU A 59 3.03 -5.91 -5.72
C LEU A 59 1.67 -6.41 -5.24
N ARG A 60 1.12 -5.72 -4.25
CA ARG A 60 -0.28 -5.93 -3.85
C ARG A 60 -1.19 -5.51 -4.99
N THR A 61 -2.13 -6.37 -5.37
CA THR A 61 -3.02 -6.09 -6.49
C THR A 61 -3.76 -4.76 -6.34
N ALA A 62 -4.32 -4.45 -5.16
CA ALA A 62 -5.00 -3.17 -4.96
C ALA A 62 -4.08 -1.94 -5.12
N ASP A 63 -2.79 -2.08 -4.81
CA ASP A 63 -1.83 -0.99 -4.99
C ASP A 63 -1.44 -0.81 -6.45
N LEU A 64 -1.38 -1.90 -7.23
CA LEU A 64 -1.17 -1.77 -8.67
C LEU A 64 -2.34 -1.04 -9.36
N PHE A 65 -3.58 -1.21 -8.88
CA PHE A 65 -4.72 -0.41 -9.34
C PHE A 65 -4.55 1.07 -8.98
N ALA A 66 -4.02 1.39 -7.79
CA ALA A 66 -3.70 2.76 -7.41
C ALA A 66 -2.61 3.36 -8.31
N ILE A 67 -1.54 2.61 -8.60
CA ILE A 67 -0.45 3.02 -9.50
C ILE A 67 -0.95 3.26 -10.92
N ALA A 68 -1.89 2.42 -11.38
CA ALA A 68 -2.53 2.56 -12.69
C ALA A 68 -3.61 3.65 -12.76
N ASP A 69 -3.85 4.37 -11.66
CA ASP A 69 -4.89 5.40 -11.53
C ASP A 69 -6.29 4.89 -11.95
N VAL A 70 -6.62 3.65 -11.57
CA VAL A 70 -7.93 3.02 -11.83
C VAL A 70 -8.64 2.64 -10.52
N PRO A 71 -9.98 2.65 -10.50
CA PRO A 71 -10.73 2.27 -9.30
C PRO A 71 -10.43 0.85 -8.83
N VAL A 72 -10.16 0.69 -7.53
CA VAL A 72 -9.97 -0.63 -6.91
C VAL A 72 -11.30 -1.39 -6.89
N PRO A 73 -11.35 -2.61 -7.45
CA PRO A 73 -12.55 -3.45 -7.44
C PRO A 73 -13.05 -3.75 -6.02
N ASN A 74 -14.38 -3.89 -5.87
CA ASN A 74 -15.04 -4.07 -4.57
C ASN A 74 -14.53 -5.26 -3.75
N GLU A 75 -14.11 -6.34 -4.40
CA GLU A 75 -13.56 -7.54 -3.77
C GLU A 75 -12.17 -7.32 -3.17
N LEU A 76 -11.40 -6.36 -3.71
CA LEU A 76 -10.08 -5.97 -3.20
C LEU A 76 -10.16 -4.84 -2.17
N ALA A 77 -11.28 -4.10 -2.14
CA ALA A 77 -11.48 -2.96 -1.25
C ALA A 77 -11.59 -3.36 0.25
N VAL A 78 -11.32 -2.40 1.12
CA VAL A 78 -11.32 -2.54 2.59
C VAL A 78 -12.68 -2.92 3.15
N LEU A 79 -12.76 -3.99 3.97
CA LEU A 79 -14.05 -4.59 4.35
C LEU A 79 -14.95 -3.62 5.14
N ASP A 80 -14.43 -3.07 6.25
CA ASP A 80 -15.16 -2.11 7.10
C ASP A 80 -14.32 -0.86 7.36
N VAL A 81 -14.71 0.26 6.73
CA VAL A 81 -14.01 1.54 6.86
C VAL A 81 -14.00 2.09 8.29
N ARG A 82 -14.88 1.62 9.17
CA ARG A 82 -14.93 2.03 10.58
C ARG A 82 -13.84 1.36 11.41
N ALA A 83 -13.25 0.27 10.91
CA ALA A 83 -12.15 -0.41 11.58
C ALA A 83 -10.85 0.42 11.58
N SER A 84 -10.72 1.43 10.70
CA SER A 84 -9.53 2.29 10.58
C SER A 84 -9.07 2.88 11.92
N ARG A 85 -10.00 3.38 12.72
CA ARG A 85 -9.75 4.04 14.02
C ARG A 85 -9.17 3.09 15.07
N HIS A 86 -9.26 1.78 14.84
CA HIS A 86 -8.79 0.73 15.74
C HIS A 86 -7.45 0.13 15.29
N VAL A 87 -6.99 0.40 14.06
CA VAL A 87 -5.74 -0.15 13.52
C VAL A 87 -4.56 0.21 14.42
N LEU A 88 -4.44 1.48 14.84
CA LEU A 88 -3.37 1.88 15.76
C LEU A 88 -3.39 1.11 17.09
N GLY A 89 -4.58 0.76 17.58
CA GLY A 89 -4.73 -0.04 18.80
C GLY A 89 -4.18 -1.47 18.68
N VAL A 90 -4.04 -1.99 17.46
CA VAL A 90 -3.36 -3.27 17.18
C VAL A 90 -1.88 -3.05 16.88
N VAL A 91 -1.55 -2.02 16.09
CA VAL A 91 -0.15 -1.75 15.69
C VAL A 91 0.69 -1.37 16.90
N TRP A 92 0.15 -0.59 17.84
CA TRP A 92 0.89 -0.18 19.03
C TRP A 92 1.38 -1.34 19.88
N PRO A 93 0.54 -2.30 20.29
CA PRO A 93 1.04 -3.47 20.98
C PRO A 93 1.96 -4.33 20.10
N ALA A 94 1.62 -4.49 18.80
CA ALA A 94 2.41 -5.33 17.89
C ALA A 94 3.87 -4.87 17.72
N VAL A 95 4.17 -3.57 17.77
CA VAL A 95 5.56 -3.08 17.66
C VAL A 95 6.41 -3.43 18.89
N GLN A 96 5.77 -3.69 20.04
CA GLN A 96 6.46 -4.09 21.27
C GLN A 96 6.73 -5.59 21.34
N LEU A 97 6.00 -6.40 20.56
CA LEU A 97 6.14 -7.86 20.54
C LEU A 97 7.43 -8.30 19.84
N SER A 98 8.01 -9.41 20.29
CA SER A 98 9.03 -10.14 19.53
C SER A 98 8.54 -10.60 18.13
N SER A 99 9.46 -10.84 17.18
CA SER A 99 9.09 -11.29 15.82
C SER A 99 8.26 -12.58 15.82
N SER A 100 8.54 -13.51 16.73
CA SER A 100 7.79 -14.76 16.88
C SER A 100 6.32 -14.50 17.23
N ARG A 101 6.07 -13.61 18.20
CA ARG A 101 4.72 -13.22 18.64
C ARG A 101 3.98 -12.36 17.62
N ARG A 102 4.69 -11.50 16.89
CA ARG A 102 4.11 -10.85 15.70
C ARG A 102 3.65 -11.88 14.66
N GLY A 103 4.45 -12.92 14.44
CA GLY A 103 4.08 -14.04 13.57
C GLY A 103 2.85 -14.81 14.09
N GLU A 104 2.72 -15.00 15.40
CA GLU A 104 1.53 -15.58 16.03
C GLU A 104 0.29 -14.73 15.80
N LEU A 105 0.38 -13.43 16.08
CA LEU A 105 -0.72 -12.49 15.86
C LEU A 105 -1.15 -12.46 14.38
N ARG A 106 -0.22 -12.51 13.44
CA ARG A 106 -0.52 -12.60 12.01
C ARG A 106 -1.21 -13.91 11.63
N ARG A 107 -0.74 -15.05 12.16
CA ARG A 107 -1.43 -16.34 11.95
C ARG A 107 -2.86 -16.29 12.49
N ARG A 108 -3.07 -15.67 13.65
CA ARG A 108 -4.41 -15.47 14.20
C ARG A 108 -5.30 -14.69 13.24
N VAL A 109 -4.84 -13.52 12.76
CA VAL A 109 -5.57 -12.72 11.77
C VAL A 109 -5.95 -13.57 10.55
N ALA A 110 -5.04 -14.41 10.06
CA ALA A 110 -5.30 -15.29 8.92
C ALA A 110 -6.34 -16.40 9.21
N THR A 111 -6.52 -16.81 10.46
CA THR A 111 -7.53 -17.82 10.85
C THR A 111 -8.94 -17.25 11.08
N LEU A 112 -9.07 -15.93 11.19
CA LEU A 112 -10.40 -15.32 11.38
C LEU A 112 -11.27 -15.53 10.13
N PRO A 113 -12.57 -15.85 10.31
CA PRO A 113 -13.46 -16.05 9.18
C PRO A 113 -13.59 -14.74 8.38
N GLN A 114 -13.24 -14.80 7.10
CA GLN A 114 -13.46 -13.69 6.18
C GLN A 114 -14.96 -13.51 5.97
N ARG A 115 -15.46 -12.31 6.24
CA ARG A 115 -16.87 -11.97 6.02
C ARG A 115 -17.04 -11.46 4.59
N ASP A 116 -18.11 -11.92 3.95
CA ASP A 116 -18.50 -11.36 2.67
C ASP A 116 -18.93 -9.91 2.83
N ARG A 117 -18.54 -9.11 1.84
CA ARG A 117 -19.01 -7.73 1.73
C ARG A 117 -20.47 -7.76 1.25
N VAL A 118 -21.38 -7.28 2.10
CA VAL A 118 -22.81 -7.18 1.77
C VAL A 118 -23.15 -5.87 1.05
N GLN A 119 -22.34 -4.82 1.24
CA GLN A 119 -22.55 -3.50 0.64
C GLN A 119 -21.31 -3.06 -0.15
N PRO A 120 -21.46 -2.41 -1.31
CA PRO A 120 -20.33 -1.87 -2.07
C PRO A 120 -19.38 -1.02 -1.22
N ALA A 121 -18.12 -0.96 -1.63
CA ALA A 121 -17.18 -0.06 -0.97
C ALA A 121 -17.71 1.38 -1.03
N PRO A 122 -17.69 2.13 0.08
CA PRO A 122 -18.06 3.54 0.04
C PRO A 122 -17.17 4.29 -0.94
N LEU A 123 -17.79 5.18 -1.73
CA LEU A 123 -17.02 6.08 -2.58
C LEU A 123 -16.18 7.04 -1.72
N PRO A 124 -14.97 7.42 -2.16
CA PRO A 124 -14.16 8.43 -1.49
C PRO A 124 -14.94 9.74 -1.33
N GLN A 125 -14.87 10.34 -0.15
CA GLN A 125 -15.43 11.66 0.09
C GLN A 125 -14.70 12.71 -0.77
N PRO A 126 -15.30 13.88 -1.09
CA PRO A 126 -14.67 14.88 -1.94
C PRO A 126 -13.26 15.31 -1.47
N PHE A 127 -12.99 15.34 -0.17
CA PHE A 127 -11.68 15.69 0.39
C PHE A 127 -10.65 14.54 0.37
N GLU A 128 -11.09 13.33 -0.01
CA GLU A 128 -10.27 12.12 -0.23
C GLU A 128 -10.07 11.86 -1.73
N GLN A 129 -10.62 12.72 -2.58
CA GLN A 129 -10.37 12.70 -4.02
C GLN A 129 -9.16 13.58 -4.31
N TYR A 130 -8.12 12.96 -4.86
CA TYR A 130 -6.86 13.62 -5.14
C TYR A 130 -6.67 13.74 -6.66
N PRO A 131 -6.07 14.82 -7.16
CA PRO A 131 -5.68 14.92 -8.57
C PRO A 131 -4.63 13.84 -8.89
N SER A 132 -4.69 13.27 -10.10
CA SER A 132 -3.73 12.26 -10.57
C SER A 132 -2.29 12.73 -10.35
N GLY A 133 -1.49 11.91 -9.67
CA GLY A 133 -0.18 12.30 -9.19
C GLY A 133 0.42 11.26 -8.23
N PRO A 134 1.72 11.33 -7.96
CA PRO A 134 2.37 10.36 -7.07
C PRO A 134 1.82 10.45 -5.64
N GLY A 135 1.46 11.66 -5.20
CA GLY A 135 0.78 11.86 -3.92
C GLY A 135 -0.58 11.15 -3.86
N ALA A 136 -1.39 11.21 -4.91
CA ALA A 136 -2.66 10.50 -4.98
C ALA A 136 -2.49 8.98 -4.90
N VAL A 137 -1.49 8.44 -5.61
CA VAL A 137 -1.14 7.00 -5.55
C VAL A 137 -0.81 6.59 -4.12
N LEU A 138 0.06 7.32 -3.43
CA LEU A 138 0.44 7.02 -2.06
C LEU A 138 -0.76 7.09 -1.10
N MET A 139 -1.62 8.09 -1.25
CA MET A 139 -2.82 8.21 -0.44
C MET A 139 -3.82 7.09 -0.70
N GLN A 140 -3.96 6.63 -1.95
CA GLN A 140 -4.81 5.49 -2.30
C GLN A 140 -4.23 4.18 -1.76
N MET A 141 -2.91 3.98 -1.78
CA MET A 141 -2.27 2.82 -1.16
C MET A 141 -2.48 2.80 0.37
N LEU A 142 -2.46 3.95 1.05
CA LEU A 142 -2.85 4.04 2.46
C LEU A 142 -4.32 3.70 2.67
N ALA A 143 -5.20 4.20 1.79
CA ALA A 143 -6.62 3.86 1.83
C ALA A 143 -6.86 2.35 1.64
N ASN A 144 -6.07 1.69 0.78
CA ASN A 144 -6.10 0.23 0.62
C ASN A 144 -5.75 -0.51 1.92
N ARG A 145 -5.00 0.12 2.84
CA ARG A 145 -4.69 -0.41 4.18
C ARG A 145 -5.69 0.00 5.25
N ASN A 146 -6.83 0.57 4.84
CA ASN A 146 -7.83 1.16 5.71
C ASN A 146 -7.26 2.28 6.60
N LEU A 147 -6.22 2.98 6.13
CA LEU A 147 -5.61 4.11 6.84
C LEU A 147 -6.06 5.43 6.21
N LYS A 148 -7.02 6.09 6.87
CA LYS A 148 -7.41 7.46 6.53
C LYS A 148 -6.35 8.44 7.03
N ARG A 149 -6.35 9.68 6.51
CA ARG A 149 -5.34 10.72 6.85
C ARG A 149 -4.98 10.81 8.34
N SER A 150 -5.97 10.84 9.23
CA SER A 150 -5.73 10.93 10.68
C SER A 150 -5.15 9.65 11.28
N ASP A 151 -5.61 8.48 10.81
CA ASP A 151 -5.12 7.19 11.29
C ASP A 151 -3.70 6.92 10.73
N ALA A 152 -3.47 7.26 9.46
CA ALA A 152 -2.16 7.25 8.82
C ALA A 152 -1.17 8.12 9.59
N ALA A 153 -1.52 9.37 9.93
CA ALA A 153 -0.66 10.25 10.71
C ALA A 153 -0.17 9.62 12.02
N ARG A 154 -1.07 8.93 12.74
CA ARG A 154 -0.74 8.25 14.01
C ARG A 154 0.12 7.01 13.79
N VAL A 155 -0.17 6.22 12.76
CA VAL A 155 0.65 5.05 12.40
C VAL A 155 2.05 5.47 11.96
N PHE A 156 2.16 6.53 11.17
CA PHE A 156 3.46 7.08 10.75
C PHE A 156 4.27 7.59 11.94
N ALA A 157 3.64 8.35 12.85
CA ALA A 157 4.28 8.82 14.08
C ALA A 157 4.79 7.67 14.97
N LEU A 158 4.12 6.51 14.90
CA LEU A 158 4.54 5.33 15.62
C LEU A 158 5.68 4.56 14.91
N LEU A 159 5.55 4.35 13.60
CA LEU A 159 6.44 3.46 12.85
C LEU A 159 7.65 4.17 12.26
N THR A 160 7.67 5.49 12.20
CA THR A 160 8.70 6.25 11.48
C THR A 160 9.15 7.46 12.31
N PRO A 161 10.30 8.08 12.01
CA PRO A 161 10.69 9.36 12.62
C PRO A 161 9.78 10.54 12.26
N MET A 162 8.79 10.36 11.39
CA MET A 162 7.97 11.46 10.90
C MET A 162 6.77 11.73 11.81
N TYR A 163 6.67 12.98 12.24
CA TYR A 163 5.51 13.50 12.96
C TYR A 163 4.77 14.53 12.11
N LEU A 164 3.90 14.05 11.20
CA LEU A 164 3.15 14.90 10.27
C LEU A 164 1.67 14.96 10.65
N SER A 165 1.06 16.13 10.51
CA SER A 165 -0.39 16.29 10.72
C SER A 165 -1.21 15.68 9.58
N ALA A 166 -2.48 15.35 9.85
CA ALA A 166 -3.41 14.87 8.82
C ALA A 166 -3.54 15.82 7.61
N THR A 167 -3.38 17.13 7.84
CA THR A 167 -3.39 18.16 6.78
C THR A 167 -2.18 18.03 5.86
N VAL A 168 -1.00 17.66 6.39
CA VAL A 168 0.19 17.44 5.54
C VAL A 168 -0.04 16.28 4.58
N TYR A 169 -0.63 15.17 5.01
CA TYR A 169 -1.01 14.08 4.11
C TYR A 169 -2.00 14.53 3.04
N ALA A 170 -2.95 15.39 3.40
CA ALA A 170 -3.85 15.99 2.41
C ALA A 170 -3.07 16.81 1.37
N SER A 171 -2.12 17.63 1.80
CA SER A 171 -1.26 18.41 0.89
C SER A 171 -0.40 17.52 0.00
N ILE A 172 0.12 16.40 0.52
CA ILE A 172 0.85 15.40 -0.28
C ILE A 172 -0.08 14.83 -1.35
N GLY A 173 -1.27 14.34 -0.97
CA GLY A 173 -2.26 13.80 -1.91
C GLY A 173 -2.61 14.78 -3.03
N HIS A 174 -2.75 16.07 -2.70
CA HIS A 174 -3.04 17.12 -3.67
C HIS A 174 -1.82 17.61 -4.48
N GLY A 175 -0.64 17.01 -4.30
CA GLY A 175 0.59 17.44 -4.97
C GLY A 175 1.06 18.86 -4.56
N ARG A 176 0.60 19.36 -3.40
CA ARG A 176 0.98 20.69 -2.87
C ARG A 176 2.22 20.63 -1.98
N LYS A 177 2.70 19.42 -1.68
CA LYS A 177 3.93 19.19 -0.93
C LYS A 177 4.77 18.20 -1.73
N ASP A 178 6.01 18.58 -1.99
CA ASP A 178 6.96 17.74 -2.72
C ASP A 178 7.26 16.46 -1.95
N LEU A 179 7.39 15.36 -2.70
CA LEU A 179 7.79 14.07 -2.17
C LEU A 179 9.31 14.02 -2.08
N THR A 180 9.83 14.10 -0.86
CA THR A 180 11.25 13.88 -0.57
C THR A 180 11.53 12.39 -0.36
N VAL A 181 12.81 12.01 -0.44
CA VAL A 181 13.25 10.63 -0.15
C VAL A 181 12.85 10.21 1.26
N ASP A 182 13.01 11.07 2.26
CA ASP A 182 12.62 10.77 3.65
C ASP A 182 11.11 10.52 3.79
N LEU A 183 10.28 11.32 3.09
CA LEU A 183 8.84 11.08 3.07
C LEU A 183 8.54 9.71 2.46
N LEU A 184 9.14 9.39 1.31
CA LEU A 184 8.94 8.10 0.66
C LEU A 184 9.46 6.92 1.49
N ALA A 185 10.59 7.05 2.19
CA ALA A 185 11.10 6.02 3.10
C ALA A 185 10.08 5.69 4.20
N GLY A 186 9.44 6.74 4.68
CA GLY A 186 8.30 6.67 5.56
C GLY A 186 7.09 5.91 5.02
N PHE A 187 6.65 6.28 3.81
CA PHE A 187 5.59 5.57 3.12
C PHE A 187 5.97 4.11 2.87
N ALA A 188 7.19 3.83 2.43
CA ALA A 188 7.71 2.48 2.21
C ALA A 188 7.55 1.61 3.46
N ALA A 189 7.96 2.14 4.62
CA ALA A 189 7.85 1.43 5.91
C ALA A 189 6.40 1.11 6.31
N VAL A 190 5.45 2.02 6.08
CA VAL A 190 4.04 1.79 6.44
C VAL A 190 3.30 0.97 5.39
N LEU A 191 3.67 1.13 4.12
CA LEU A 191 3.05 0.42 3.01
C LEU A 191 3.59 -1.01 2.86
N GLY A 192 4.78 -1.31 3.36
CA GLY A 192 5.45 -2.59 3.12
C GLY A 192 5.87 -2.75 1.67
N VAL A 193 6.35 -1.66 1.06
CA VAL A 193 6.80 -1.60 -0.34
C VAL A 193 8.23 -1.10 -0.35
N HIS A 194 9.06 -1.66 -1.23
CA HIS A 194 10.45 -1.25 -1.33
C HIS A 194 10.56 0.25 -1.67
N LEU A 195 11.46 0.98 -1.00
CA LEU A 195 11.63 2.42 -1.23
C LEU A 195 11.99 2.73 -2.68
N GLY A 196 12.85 1.92 -3.31
CA GLY A 196 13.19 2.04 -4.72
C GLY A 196 11.98 1.93 -5.66
N ASP A 197 11.00 1.09 -5.34
CA ASP A 197 9.79 0.96 -6.15
C ASP A 197 8.90 2.20 -6.01
N LEU A 198 8.74 2.71 -4.78
CA LEU A 198 7.98 3.95 -4.57
C LEU A 198 8.65 5.15 -5.23
N ALA A 199 9.99 5.22 -5.22
CA ALA A 199 10.74 6.25 -5.92
C ALA A 199 10.50 6.17 -7.44
N ALA A 200 10.55 4.97 -8.03
CA ALA A 200 10.25 4.74 -9.44
C ALA A 200 8.81 5.17 -9.81
N VAL A 201 7.82 4.82 -8.97
CA VAL A 201 6.41 5.25 -9.12
C VAL A 201 6.27 6.76 -9.00
N ALA A 202 7.03 7.38 -8.09
CA ALA A 202 7.03 8.83 -7.90
C ALA A 202 7.79 9.57 -9.00
N GLY A 203 8.59 8.87 -9.81
CA GLY A 203 9.46 9.48 -10.82
C GLY A 203 10.64 10.23 -10.21
N LEU A 204 11.10 9.83 -9.03
CA LEU A 204 12.35 10.33 -8.46
C LEU A 204 13.53 9.59 -9.08
N GLU A 205 14.68 10.25 -9.10
CA GLU A 205 15.94 9.66 -9.57
C GLU A 205 16.28 8.37 -8.81
N PRO A 206 16.98 7.42 -9.46
CA PRO A 206 17.43 6.20 -8.82
C PRO A 206 18.17 6.51 -7.52
N LEU A 207 17.68 5.94 -6.43
CA LEU A 207 18.32 6.06 -5.13
C LEU A 207 19.45 5.05 -5.06
N ASP A 208 20.61 5.51 -4.59
CA ASP A 208 21.75 4.63 -4.33
C ASP A 208 21.39 3.64 -3.22
N GLU A 209 21.52 2.34 -3.50
CA GLU A 209 21.04 1.29 -2.58
C GLU A 209 21.79 1.29 -1.25
N GLU A 210 23.07 1.69 -1.26
CA GLU A 210 23.92 1.80 -0.07
C GLU A 210 23.45 2.90 0.89
N LEU A 211 22.66 3.85 0.41
CA LEU A 211 22.14 4.98 1.18
C LEU A 211 20.71 4.77 1.68
N LEU A 212 20.08 3.64 1.36
CA LEU A 212 18.71 3.37 1.79
C LEU A 212 18.69 2.99 3.28
N PRO A 213 17.82 3.63 4.10
CA PRO A 213 17.71 3.29 5.51
C PRO A 213 17.21 1.85 5.68
N ASP A 214 17.68 1.19 6.75
CA ASP A 214 17.30 -0.17 7.10
C ASP A 214 15.77 -0.31 7.20
N GLN A 215 15.22 -1.29 6.49
CA GLN A 215 13.77 -1.44 6.37
C GLN A 215 13.21 -2.02 7.67
N LYS A 216 12.52 -1.16 8.44
CA LYS A 216 11.72 -1.53 9.62
C LYS A 216 10.78 -2.71 9.30
N PRO A 217 10.41 -3.53 10.30
CA PRO A 217 9.99 -4.91 10.06
C PRO A 217 8.76 -4.97 9.15
N MET A 218 8.96 -5.52 7.95
CA MET A 218 7.91 -5.80 6.97
C MET A 218 6.67 -6.44 7.62
N ASP A 219 6.87 -7.25 8.66
CA ASP A 219 5.82 -7.90 9.45
C ASP A 219 4.71 -6.95 9.95
N ILE A 220 5.03 -5.71 10.31
CA ILE A 220 4.02 -4.75 10.80
C ILE A 220 3.21 -4.17 9.64
N ALA A 221 3.85 -3.81 8.53
CA ALA A 221 3.15 -3.35 7.33
C ALA A 221 2.23 -4.44 6.78
N GLU A 222 2.69 -5.67 6.83
CA GLU A 222 1.93 -6.86 6.51
C GLU A 222 0.72 -7.07 7.44
N LEU A 223 0.91 -6.91 8.76
CA LEU A 223 -0.20 -6.96 9.71
C LEU A 223 -1.24 -5.87 9.40
N ILE A 224 -0.80 -4.63 9.16
CA ILE A 224 -1.70 -3.52 8.75
C ILE A 224 -2.48 -3.89 7.49
N TRP A 225 -1.80 -4.48 6.50
CA TRP A 225 -2.43 -4.96 5.30
C TRP A 225 -3.51 -6.01 5.61
N ASP A 226 -3.21 -7.00 6.43
CA ASP A 226 -4.13 -8.09 6.77
C ASP A 226 -5.39 -7.58 7.52
N LEU A 227 -5.24 -6.58 8.40
CA LEU A 227 -6.35 -5.97 9.14
C LEU A 227 -7.42 -5.31 8.25
N ARG A 228 -7.07 -4.87 7.04
CA ARG A 228 -7.99 -4.18 6.12
C ARG A 228 -9.23 -5.01 5.75
N ARG A 229 -9.12 -6.34 5.92
CA ARG A 229 -10.14 -7.34 5.56
C ARG A 229 -10.99 -7.77 6.76
N LEU A 230 -10.81 -7.15 7.92
CA LEU A 230 -11.54 -7.47 9.13
C LEU A 230 -12.68 -6.47 9.40
N THR A 231 -13.70 -6.93 10.12
CA THR A 231 -14.72 -6.05 10.70
C THR A 231 -14.19 -5.32 11.94
N VAL A 232 -14.91 -4.31 12.42
CA VAL A 232 -14.57 -3.64 13.70
C VAL A 232 -14.40 -4.63 14.84
N ASP A 233 -15.35 -5.56 15.01
CA ASP A 233 -15.32 -6.53 16.11
C ASP A 233 -14.11 -7.47 16.03
N GLN A 234 -13.76 -7.90 14.82
CA GLN A 234 -12.57 -8.72 14.58
C GLN A 234 -11.27 -7.95 14.88
N VAL A 235 -11.17 -6.67 14.49
CA VAL A 235 -10.00 -5.84 14.84
C VAL A 235 -9.89 -5.64 16.35
N LEU A 236 -11.03 -5.49 17.06
CA LEU A 236 -11.04 -5.39 18.53
C LEU A 236 -10.67 -6.71 19.22
N GLU A 237 -10.96 -7.85 18.63
CA GLU A 237 -10.47 -9.15 19.09
C GLU A 237 -8.95 -9.25 18.96
N ILE A 238 -8.41 -8.98 17.77
CA ILE A 238 -6.97 -9.01 17.51
C ILE A 238 -6.21 -8.01 18.39
N ARG A 239 -6.81 -6.85 18.67
CA ARG A 239 -6.26 -5.88 19.61
C ARG A 239 -6.07 -6.49 21.01
N ARG A 240 -7.12 -7.10 21.56
CA ARG A 240 -7.06 -7.71 22.90
C ARG A 240 -6.01 -8.81 22.95
N GLU A 241 -5.89 -9.60 21.88
CA GLU A 241 -4.88 -10.64 21.77
C GLU A 241 -3.47 -10.07 21.71
N ALA A 242 -3.25 -9.00 20.94
CA ALA A 242 -1.96 -8.31 20.91
C ALA A 242 -1.58 -7.73 22.28
N GLU A 243 -2.54 -7.14 23.01
CA GLU A 243 -2.35 -6.65 24.37
C GLU A 243 -2.00 -7.80 25.33
N SER A 244 -2.70 -8.93 25.27
CA SER A 244 -2.37 -10.12 26.07
C SER A 244 -0.98 -10.66 25.75
N LEU A 245 -0.59 -10.74 24.47
CA LEU A 245 0.74 -11.19 24.06
C LEU A 245 1.86 -10.25 24.55
N MET A 246 1.59 -8.99 24.89
CA MET A 246 2.60 -8.12 25.50
C MET A 246 2.80 -8.41 26.98
N GLU A 247 1.75 -8.76 27.71
CA GLU A 247 1.82 -8.99 29.16
C GLU A 247 2.71 -10.17 29.55
N TYR A 248 2.90 -11.10 28.62
CA TYR A 248 3.70 -12.31 28.83
C TYR A 248 5.07 -12.25 28.13
N ASP A 249 5.47 -11.14 27.50
CA ASP A 249 6.75 -10.98 26.75
C ASP A 249 7.86 -10.47 27.69
#